data_AF-A0A2I0PRZ7-F1
#
_entry.id   AF-A0A2I0PRZ7-F1
#
_cell.length_a   1.000
_cell.length_b   1.000
_cell.length_c   1.000
_cell.angle_alpha   90.00
_cell.angle_beta   90.00
_cell.angle_gamma   90.00
#
_symmetry.space_group_name_H-M   'P 1'
#
loop_
_entity.id
_entity.type
_entity.pdbx_description
1 polymer ?
#
loop_
_entity_poly.entity_id
_entity_poly.type
_entity_poly.pdbx_seq_one_letter_code
_entity_poly.pdbx_strand_id
1 'polypeptide(L)'
;MSNKGGFGADMGSMLERREKKQSSKSKSTSDEVNALLIEEIRDNIKGQPRISFWDLDSKITLNYLKETTPKFSISKEISNVLHDYLEKEYPQIWAEVKELKNK
;
A
#
# COMPACT_ATOMS: atom_id res chain seq x y z
N MET A 1 44.29 -21.03 2.10
CA MET A 1 43.47 -20.45 3.20
C MET A 1 42.06 -20.29 2.67
N SER A 2 41.13 -21.12 3.13
CA SER A 2 39.76 -21.18 2.61
C SER A 2 38.92 -20.06 3.21
N ASN A 3 38.47 -19.12 2.40
CA ASN A 3 37.57 -18.04 2.81
C ASN A 3 36.13 -18.56 2.79
N LYS A 4 35.52 -18.80 3.96
CA LYS A 4 34.09 -19.11 4.08
C LYS A 4 33.35 -17.82 4.42
N GLY A 5 32.70 -17.23 3.41
CA GLY A 5 31.71 -16.18 3.59
C GLY A 5 30.52 -16.71 4.39
N GLY A 6 30.26 -16.08 5.54
CA GLY A 6 29.14 -16.41 6.43
C GLY A 6 27.95 -15.49 6.19
N PHE A 7 27.25 -15.64 5.07
CA PHE A 7 26.01 -14.91 4.75
C PHE A 7 24.77 -15.42 5.52
N GLY A 8 24.92 -16.45 6.37
CA GLY A 8 23.79 -17.17 7.00
C GLY A 8 23.33 -16.64 8.35
N ALA A 9 24.12 -15.83 9.06
CA ALA A 9 23.78 -15.37 10.42
C ALA A 9 22.79 -14.18 10.44
N ASP A 10 22.69 -13.42 9.35
CA ASP A 10 21.91 -12.17 9.31
C ASP A 10 20.42 -12.41 9.01
N MET A 11 20.11 -13.44 8.21
CA MET A 11 18.73 -13.77 7.81
C MET A 11 17.84 -14.22 8.97
N GLY A 12 18.40 -14.94 9.96
CA GLY A 12 17.64 -15.35 11.15
C GLY A 12 17.18 -14.15 11.97
N SER A 13 18.07 -13.17 12.17
CA SER A 13 17.76 -11.94 12.90
C SER A 13 16.76 -11.03 12.15
N MET A 14 16.77 -11.08 10.81
CA MET A 14 15.80 -10.37 9.97
C MET A 14 14.40 -11.01 10.04
N LEU A 15 14.33 -12.34 10.07
CA LEU A 15 13.06 -13.07 10.19
C LEU A 15 12.42 -12.84 11.55
N GLU A 16 13.18 -12.92 12.66
CA GLU A 16 12.66 -12.59 14.00
C GLU A 16 12.19 -11.14 14.12
N ARG A 17 12.86 -10.18 13.45
CA ARG A 17 12.40 -8.78 13.41
C ARG A 17 11.09 -8.62 12.66
N ARG A 18 10.87 -9.40 11.58
CA ARG A 18 9.58 -9.42 10.86
C ARG A 18 8.47 -10.01 11.70
N GLU A 19 8.73 -11.12 12.39
CA GLU A 19 7.73 -11.78 13.23
C GLU A 19 7.35 -10.92 14.43
N LYS A 20 8.32 -10.26 15.09
CA LYS A 20 8.03 -9.28 16.17
C LYS A 20 7.29 -8.03 15.68
N LYS A 21 7.45 -7.63 14.41
CA LYS A 21 6.70 -6.52 13.81
C LYS A 21 5.29 -6.92 13.35
N GLN A 22 5.04 -8.22 13.16
CA GLN A 22 3.74 -8.77 12.80
C GLN A 22 2.83 -9.05 14.00
N SER A 23 3.39 -9.35 15.18
CA SER A 23 2.57 -9.70 16.36
C SER A 23 1.96 -8.51 17.11
N SER A 24 2.44 -7.28 16.90
CA SER A 24 1.91 -6.08 17.57
C SER A 24 0.76 -5.37 16.82
N LYS A 25 0.38 -5.84 15.62
CA LYS A 25 -0.65 -5.19 14.79
C LYS A 25 -2.01 -5.86 14.91
N SER A 26 -2.49 -5.98 16.14
CA SER A 26 -3.81 -6.55 16.45
C SER A 26 -4.58 -5.69 17.45
N LYS A 27 -5.03 -4.50 17.01
CA LYS A 27 -6.27 -3.85 17.50
C LYS A 27 -6.50 -2.51 16.81
N SER A 28 -7.53 -2.43 15.96
CA SER A 28 -8.73 -1.63 16.24
C SER A 28 -9.59 -1.53 14.99
N THR A 29 -10.78 -2.10 15.10
CA THR A 29 -11.97 -1.74 14.33
C THR A 29 -12.60 -0.51 14.98
N SER A 30 -12.51 0.66 14.35
CA SER A 30 -13.45 1.79 14.51
C SER A 30 -13.11 2.89 13.51
N ASP A 31 -14.13 3.53 12.95
CA ASP A 31 -14.13 4.59 11.92
C ASP A 31 -13.41 5.91 12.32
N GLU A 32 -12.42 5.84 13.21
CA GLU A 32 -11.71 7.01 13.74
C GLU A 32 -10.33 7.11 13.09
N VAL A 33 -10.08 8.25 12.45
CA VAL A 33 -8.80 8.52 11.79
C VAL A 33 -7.70 8.59 12.84
N ASN A 34 -6.70 7.72 12.73
CA ASN A 34 -5.55 7.72 13.62
C ASN A 34 -4.55 8.81 13.21
N ALA A 35 -4.67 9.98 13.82
CA ALA A 35 -3.82 11.14 13.54
C ALA A 35 -2.32 10.88 13.77
N LEU A 36 -1.98 10.11 14.82
CA LEU A 36 -0.58 9.76 15.11
C LEU A 36 0.04 8.92 13.99
N LEU A 37 -0.73 7.98 13.41
CA LEU A 37 -0.29 7.19 12.26
C LEU A 37 -0.08 8.07 11.01
N ILE A 38 -0.94 9.07 10.79
CA ILE A 38 -0.77 10.02 9.69
C ILE A 38 0.52 10.83 9.85
N GLU A 39 0.81 11.32 11.05
CA GLU A 39 2.04 12.06 11.35
C GLU A 39 3.29 11.21 11.09
N GLU A 40 3.30 9.96 11.59
CA GLU A 40 4.39 9.01 11.35
C GLU A 40 4.61 8.77 9.86
N ILE A 41 3.54 8.55 9.09
CA ILE A 41 3.60 8.35 7.63
C ILE A 41 4.16 9.58 6.93
N ARG A 42 3.70 10.77 7.32
CA ARG A 42 4.11 12.04 6.72
C ARG A 42 5.60 12.31 6.94
N ASP A 43 6.11 12.06 8.14
CA ASP A 43 7.53 12.24 8.43
C ASP A 43 8.41 11.20 7.72
N ASN A 44 7.95 9.95 7.61
CA ASN A 44 8.60 8.92 6.78
C ASN A 44 8.66 9.31 5.29
N ILE A 45 7.60 9.92 4.75
CA ILE A 45 7.53 10.32 3.35
C ILE A 45 8.45 11.52 3.05
N LYS A 46 8.56 12.48 3.97
CA LYS A 46 9.45 13.65 3.82
C LYS A 46 10.93 13.28 3.67
N GLY A 47 11.35 12.17 4.29
CA GLY A 47 12.73 11.68 4.18
C GLY A 47 13.05 10.96 2.87
N GLN A 48 12.07 10.71 1.99
CA GLN A 48 12.26 9.97 0.75
C GLN A 48 12.50 10.92 -0.44
N PRO A 49 13.43 10.60 -1.35
CA PRO A 49 13.60 11.36 -2.59
C PRO A 49 12.29 11.36 -3.39
N ARG A 50 11.88 12.54 -3.89
CA ARG A 50 10.62 12.69 -4.64
C ARG A 50 10.77 12.09 -6.03
N ILE A 51 10.34 10.83 -6.19
CA ILE A 51 10.27 10.12 -7.48
C ILE A 51 8.85 9.52 -7.68
N SER A 52 7.81 10.12 -7.09
CA SER A 52 6.45 9.58 -7.14
C SER A 52 5.55 10.47 -8.00
N PHE A 53 4.73 9.85 -8.85
CA PHE A 53 3.68 10.51 -9.65
C PHE A 53 2.60 11.18 -8.77
N TRP A 54 2.49 10.77 -7.50
CA TRP A 54 1.50 11.26 -6.56
C TRP A 54 1.99 12.51 -5.84
N ASP A 55 1.10 13.49 -5.65
CA ASP A 55 1.34 14.61 -4.74
C ASP A 55 1.47 14.12 -3.29
N LEU A 56 1.91 15.00 -2.41
CA LEU A 56 2.24 14.64 -1.02
C LEU A 56 1.00 14.13 -0.26
N ASP A 57 -0.14 14.78 -0.46
CA ASP A 57 -1.35 14.49 0.29
C ASP A 57 -1.96 13.16 -0.16
N SER A 58 -2.01 12.92 -1.47
CA SER A 58 -2.36 11.61 -2.03
C SER A 58 -1.42 10.51 -1.53
N LYS A 59 -0.11 10.77 -1.46
CA LYS A 59 0.87 9.78 -0.99
C LYS A 59 0.67 9.44 0.49
N ILE A 60 0.43 10.42 1.36
CA ILE A 60 0.15 10.20 2.78
C ILE A 60 -1.14 9.39 2.93
N THR A 61 -2.20 9.83 2.26
CA THR A 61 -3.52 9.20 2.29
C THR A 61 -3.48 7.74 1.84
N LEU A 62 -2.83 7.45 0.70
CA LEU A 62 -2.70 6.09 0.19
C LEU A 62 -1.86 5.20 1.12
N ASN A 63 -0.81 5.73 1.77
CA ASN A 63 -0.04 4.96 2.75
C ASN A 63 -0.85 4.66 4.00
N TYR A 64 -1.64 5.62 4.49
CA TYR A 64 -2.55 5.41 5.61
C TYR A 64 -3.58 4.31 5.28
N LEU A 65 -4.18 4.40 4.10
CA LEU A 65 -5.19 3.47 3.65
C LEU A 65 -4.65 2.05 3.38
N LYS A 66 -3.36 1.90 3.05
CA LYS A 66 -2.73 0.56 2.96
C LYS A 66 -2.70 -0.18 4.30
N GLU A 67 -2.77 0.54 5.41
CA GLU A 67 -2.74 -0.04 6.75
C GLU A 67 -4.14 -0.46 7.24
N THR A 68 -5.21 -0.22 6.46
CA THR A 68 -6.59 -0.62 6.83
C THR A 68 -6.81 -2.13 6.71
N THR A 69 -7.74 -2.64 7.52
CA THR A 69 -8.27 -4.01 7.39
C THR A 69 -9.78 -3.93 7.16
N PRO A 70 -10.30 -4.36 5.99
CA PRO A 70 -9.59 -4.96 4.85
C PRO A 70 -8.67 -3.97 4.13
N LYS A 71 -7.72 -4.49 3.34
CA LYS A 71 -6.78 -3.65 2.57
C LYS A 71 -7.56 -2.75 1.61
N PHE A 72 -7.28 -1.45 1.66
CA PHE A 72 -7.92 -0.45 0.82
C PHE A 72 -7.93 -0.83 -0.68
N SER A 73 -6.81 -1.34 -1.21
CA SER A 73 -6.66 -1.70 -2.63
C SER A 73 -7.58 -2.80 -3.16
N ILE A 74 -8.23 -3.57 -2.27
CA ILE A 74 -9.21 -4.61 -2.63
C ILE A 74 -10.61 -4.29 -2.08
N SER A 75 -10.81 -3.08 -1.56
CA SER A 75 -12.12 -2.64 -1.09
C SER A 75 -13.08 -2.48 -2.28
N LYS A 76 -14.33 -2.89 -2.07
CA LYS A 76 -15.39 -2.73 -3.07
C LYS A 76 -15.63 -1.26 -3.41
N GLU A 77 -15.42 -0.37 -2.44
CA GLU A 77 -15.57 1.07 -2.58
C GLU A 77 -14.62 1.67 -3.62
N ILE A 78 -13.30 1.42 -3.53
CA ILE A 78 -12.38 1.89 -4.57
C ILE A 78 -12.70 1.25 -5.91
N SER A 79 -13.03 -0.05 -5.91
CA SER A 79 -13.34 -0.73 -7.17
C SER A 79 -14.43 0.01 -7.93
N ASN A 80 -15.45 0.52 -7.23
CA ASN A 80 -16.51 1.31 -7.82
C ASN A 80 -16.01 2.70 -8.24
N VAL A 81 -15.27 3.40 -7.38
CA VAL A 81 -14.72 4.74 -7.70
C VAL A 81 -13.84 4.69 -8.97
N LEU A 82 -12.96 3.69 -9.07
CA LEU A 82 -12.12 3.51 -10.25
C LEU A 82 -12.94 3.11 -11.47
N HIS A 83 -13.93 2.24 -11.31
CA HIS A 83 -14.81 1.84 -12.41
C HIS A 83 -15.51 3.06 -13.02
N ASP A 84 -16.20 3.83 -12.18
CA ASP A 84 -16.98 4.99 -12.59
C ASP A 84 -16.09 6.05 -13.23
N TYR A 85 -14.91 6.30 -12.67
CA TYR A 85 -13.93 7.23 -13.23
C TYR A 85 -13.40 6.76 -14.59
N LEU A 86 -13.00 5.50 -14.71
CA LEU A 86 -12.42 4.98 -15.96
C LEU A 86 -13.45 4.90 -17.08
N GLU A 87 -14.68 4.47 -16.78
CA GLU A 87 -15.78 4.45 -17.75
C GLU A 87 -16.09 5.86 -18.28
N LYS A 88 -16.09 6.85 -17.39
CA LYS A 88 -16.40 8.24 -17.72
C LYS A 88 -15.28 8.94 -18.48
N GLU A 89 -14.05 8.86 -18.01
CA GLU A 89 -12.92 9.64 -18.55
C GLU A 89 -12.26 8.96 -19.76
N TYR A 90 -12.37 7.63 -19.87
CA TYR A 90 -11.77 6.86 -20.97
C TYR A 90 -12.78 5.96 -21.69
N PRO A 91 -13.90 6.51 -22.21
CA PRO A 91 -15.01 5.71 -22.73
C PRO A 91 -14.63 4.84 -23.93
N GLN A 92 -13.69 5.30 -24.77
CA GLN A 92 -13.23 4.53 -25.94
C GLN A 92 -12.43 3.29 -25.53
N ILE A 93 -11.47 3.44 -24.60
CA ILE A 93 -10.70 2.32 -24.04
C ILE A 93 -11.64 1.35 -23.32
N TRP A 94 -12.60 1.89 -22.57
CA TRP A 94 -13.60 1.12 -21.85
C TRP A 94 -14.48 0.25 -22.77
N ALA A 95 -14.91 0.82 -23.91
CA ALA A 95 -15.68 0.09 -24.92
C ALA A 95 -14.89 -1.08 -25.51
N GLU A 96 -13.64 -0.86 -25.92
CA GLU A 96 -12.76 -1.93 -26.45
C GLU A 96 -12.56 -3.05 -25.42
N VAL A 97 -12.36 -2.71 -24.14
CA VAL A 97 -12.24 -3.70 -23.07
C VAL A 97 -13.54 -4.48 -22.85
N LYS A 98 -14.71 -3.82 -22.95
CA LYS A 98 -16.02 -4.51 -22.88
C LYS A 98 -16.22 -5.47 -24.05
N GLU A 99 -15.84 -5.09 -25.27
CA GLU A 99 -15.94 -5.95 -26.45
C GLU A 99 -15.05 -7.20 -26.35
N LEU A 100 -13.82 -7.06 -25.82
CA LEU A 100 -12.94 -8.20 -25.58
C LEU A 100 -13.50 -9.21 -24.58
N LYS A 101 -14.30 -8.76 -23.60
CA LYS A 101 -14.94 -9.65 -22.61
C LYS A 101 -16.08 -10.50 -23.16
N ASN A 102 -16.72 -10.05 -24.25
CA ASN A 102 -17.89 -10.69 -24.83
C ASN A 102 -17.53 -11.70 -25.93
N LYS A 103 -16.24 -11.87 -26.23
CA LYS A 103 -15.69 -12.89 -27.13
C LYS A 103 -15.23 -14.11 -26.34
#